data_AF-A0ABD2SXH5-F1
#
_entry.id   AF-A0ABD2SXH5-F1
#
_cell.length_a   1.000
_cell.length_b   1.000
_cell.length_c   1.000
_cell.angle_alpha   90.00
_cell.angle_beta   90.00
_cell.angle_gamma   90.00
#
_symmetry.space_group_name_H-M   'P 1'
#
loop_
_entity.id
_entity.type
_entity.pdbx_description
1 polymer ?
#
loop_
_entity_poly.entity_id
_entity_poly.type
_entity_poly.pdbx_seq_one_letter_code
_entity_poly.pdbx_strand_id
1 'polypeptide(L)'
;MNMGSRNIWFPCSPYRILLSWFLSAHLFLAIAQRCTYIVHLDKSLMPNVFADHHHLHSSTIDSIKASVIPSSVDRFHSAPKLVYSYDNVFHGFSAVLSKDELKALKKSPGFISAYKDRTVEPHTSYTSDFLKLNPLSGLWQASGLGQDVIIGVLDGGIWPESMSFQDDGLPEIPKRWKGICRPSTQFNTSMCNRKLIGANYFNKGILANDPTVNISMNSARDTDGQGTHCASIAAGNFTKAVSHFGYAPGTARACSTS
;
A
#
# COMPACT_ATOMS: atom_id res chain seq x y z
N MET A 1 101.39 4.75 0.07
CA MET A 1 101.10 5.54 1.30
C MET A 1 100.81 6.97 0.89
N ASN A 2 99.54 7.40 0.84
CA ASN A 2 99.02 8.54 1.61
C ASN A 2 97.52 8.74 1.28
N MET A 3 96.74 8.99 2.32
CA MET A 3 95.31 9.33 2.31
C MET A 3 95.10 10.82 1.97
N GLY A 4 93.96 11.18 1.37
CA GLY A 4 93.55 12.59 1.23
C GLY A 4 92.24 12.86 0.48
N SER A 5 91.13 12.87 1.22
CA SER A 5 89.96 13.77 1.15
C SER A 5 89.12 14.02 -0.13
N ARG A 6 87.87 13.54 -0.05
CA ARG A 6 86.53 14.11 -0.41
C ARG A 6 86.45 15.38 -1.27
N ASN A 7 85.59 15.38 -2.30
CA ASN A 7 84.28 16.08 -2.27
C ASN A 7 83.35 15.76 -3.46
N ILE A 8 82.20 15.19 -3.09
CA ILE A 8 80.81 15.26 -3.60
C ILE A 8 80.55 16.14 -4.83
N TRP A 9 80.02 15.55 -5.91
CA TRP A 9 78.97 16.11 -6.78
C TRP A 9 78.19 14.92 -7.40
N PHE A 10 76.93 14.69 -6.99
CA PHE A 10 75.99 13.82 -7.71
C PHE A 10 74.80 14.68 -8.18
N PRO A 11 74.36 14.52 -9.44
CA PRO A 11 73.35 15.37 -10.06
C PRO A 11 71.93 15.02 -9.55
N CYS A 12 71.05 16.02 -9.61
CA CYS A 12 69.61 15.91 -9.42
C CYS A 12 69.02 14.71 -10.17
N SER A 13 68.47 13.76 -9.44
CA SER A 13 67.57 12.72 -9.98
C SER A 13 66.12 13.23 -9.90
N PRO A 14 65.41 13.39 -11.02
CA PRO A 14 64.01 13.74 -11.01
C PRO A 14 63.17 12.49 -10.71
N TYR A 15 61.96 12.67 -10.19
CA TYR A 15 60.96 11.62 -9.88
C TYR A 15 61.16 10.83 -8.59
N ARG A 16 61.13 11.57 -7.47
CA ARG A 16 60.26 11.14 -6.35
C ARG A 16 58.81 11.46 -6.71
N ILE A 17 57.89 10.69 -6.10
CA ILE A 17 56.43 10.83 -6.11
C ILE A 17 55.71 10.02 -7.22
N LEU A 18 55.87 8.70 -7.17
CA LEU A 18 54.84 7.73 -7.60
C LEU A 18 54.30 6.96 -6.37
N LEU A 19 54.16 7.66 -5.24
CA LEU A 19 53.50 7.16 -4.04
C LEU A 19 52.19 7.94 -3.86
N SER A 20 51.10 7.42 -4.43
CA SER A 20 49.70 7.61 -4.00
C SER A 20 48.71 7.21 -5.08
N TRP A 21 48.97 6.12 -5.81
CA TRP A 21 47.88 5.30 -6.33
C TRP A 21 47.48 4.32 -5.23
N PHE A 22 47.18 4.85 -4.03
CA PHE A 22 46.32 4.15 -3.09
C PHE A 22 44.98 4.10 -3.79
N LEU A 23 44.76 2.99 -4.49
CA LEU A 23 43.60 2.13 -4.46
C LEU A 23 42.46 2.58 -3.51
N SER A 24 41.96 3.79 -3.69
CA SER A 24 40.57 4.12 -3.38
C SER A 24 39.74 3.51 -4.50
N ALA A 25 39.76 2.17 -4.56
CA ALA A 25 38.58 1.48 -5.00
C ALA A 25 37.52 1.87 -3.96
N HIS A 26 36.81 2.97 -4.24
CA HIS A 26 35.47 3.16 -3.71
C HIS A 26 34.70 1.94 -4.20
N LEU A 27 34.79 0.87 -3.42
CA LEU A 27 33.82 -0.20 -3.43
C LEU A 27 32.52 0.54 -3.12
N PHE A 28 31.80 0.92 -4.18
CA PHE A 28 30.38 1.22 -4.08
C PHE A 28 29.79 -0.09 -3.58
N LEU A 29 29.75 -0.23 -2.26
CA LEU A 29 29.03 -1.28 -1.60
C LEU A 29 27.59 -1.00 -1.98
N ALA A 30 27.12 -1.68 -3.03
CA ALA A 30 25.73 -1.59 -3.44
C ALA A 30 24.93 -2.08 -2.25
N ILE A 31 24.35 -1.13 -1.51
CA ILE A 31 23.41 -1.42 -0.43
C ILE A 31 22.39 -2.38 -1.02
N ALA A 32 22.15 -3.51 -0.34
CA ALA A 32 21.12 -4.46 -0.73
C ALA A 32 19.74 -3.79 -0.51
N GLN A 33 19.38 -2.88 -1.41
CA GLN A 33 18.16 -2.10 -1.32
C GLN A 33 16.98 -3.04 -1.56
N ARG A 34 16.31 -3.41 -0.48
CA ARG A 34 15.08 -4.20 -0.51
C ARG A 34 13.92 -3.30 -0.88
N CYS A 35 12.98 -3.83 -1.64
CA CYS A 35 11.78 -3.11 -2.06
C CYS A 35 10.57 -4.03 -1.92
N THR A 36 9.40 -3.47 -1.69
CA THR A 36 8.14 -4.20 -1.85
C THR A 36 7.86 -4.38 -3.34
N TYR A 37 7.59 -5.62 -3.75
CA TYR A 37 7.16 -5.96 -5.10
C TYR A 37 5.76 -6.56 -5.06
N ILE A 38 4.94 -6.23 -6.04
CA ILE A 38 3.69 -6.93 -6.35
C ILE A 38 4.02 -7.97 -7.41
N VAL A 39 3.74 -9.23 -7.11
CA VAL A 39 4.08 -10.41 -7.91
C VAL A 39 2.80 -11.07 -8.41
N HIS A 40 2.76 -11.36 -9.70
CA HIS A 40 1.67 -12.05 -10.37
C HIS A 40 2.06 -13.50 -10.67
N LEU A 41 1.16 -14.42 -10.34
CA LEU A 41 1.34 -15.85 -10.54
C LEU A 41 0.21 -16.42 -11.42
N ASP A 42 0.54 -17.47 -12.15
CA ASP A 42 -0.41 -18.30 -12.88
C ASP A 42 -1.04 -19.32 -11.94
N LYS A 43 -2.34 -19.18 -11.66
CA LYS A 43 -3.08 -20.10 -10.80
C LYS A 43 -3.18 -21.51 -11.38
N SER A 44 -3.16 -21.68 -12.69
CA SER A 44 -3.23 -23.01 -13.30
C SER A 44 -2.00 -23.87 -12.97
N LEU A 45 -0.88 -23.22 -12.60
CA LEU A 45 0.36 -23.86 -12.20
C LEU A 45 0.50 -23.99 -10.68
N MET A 46 -0.54 -23.65 -9.91
CA MET A 46 -0.59 -23.86 -8.46
C MET A 46 -0.57 -25.37 -8.15
N PRO A 47 0.41 -25.86 -7.36
CA PRO A 47 0.45 -27.27 -7.01
C PRO A 47 -0.76 -27.68 -6.15
N ASN A 48 -1.41 -28.78 -6.52
CA ASN A 48 -2.57 -29.34 -5.79
C ASN A 48 -2.27 -29.76 -4.34
N VAL A 49 -0.99 -29.78 -3.94
CA VAL A 49 -0.55 -30.06 -2.56
C VAL A 49 -0.96 -28.93 -1.60
N PHE A 50 -1.19 -27.72 -2.11
CA PHE A 50 -1.59 -26.59 -1.29
C PHE A 50 -3.11 -26.44 -1.27
N ALA A 51 -3.71 -26.54 -0.08
CA ALA A 51 -5.14 -26.32 0.13
C ALA A 51 -5.53 -24.82 0.08
N ASP A 52 -4.57 -23.93 0.31
CA ASP A 52 -4.77 -22.49 0.41
C ASP A 52 -3.63 -21.73 -0.29
N HIS A 53 -3.99 -20.69 -1.04
CA HIS A 53 -3.06 -19.82 -1.75
C HIS A 53 -2.11 -19.10 -0.78
N HIS A 54 -2.58 -18.72 0.41
CA HIS A 54 -1.72 -18.06 1.40
C HIS A 54 -0.58 -18.98 1.84
N HIS A 55 -0.85 -20.28 2.02
CA HIS A 55 0.18 -21.25 2.37
C HIS A 55 1.21 -21.40 1.25
N LEU A 56 0.76 -21.51 -0.01
CA LEU A 56 1.66 -21.52 -1.18
C LEU A 56 2.55 -20.27 -1.22
N HIS A 57 1.98 -19.08 -1.04
CA HIS A 57 2.75 -17.84 -1.09
C HIS A 57 3.78 -17.78 0.05
N SER A 58 3.40 -18.19 1.26
CA SER A 58 4.34 -18.27 2.40
C SER A 58 5.48 -19.25 2.11
N SER A 59 5.17 -20.46 1.67
CA SER A 59 6.19 -21.47 1.33
C SER A 59 7.11 -21.01 0.19
N THR A 60 6.58 -20.27 -0.78
CA THR A 60 7.39 -19.67 -1.85
C THR A 60 8.42 -18.70 -1.27
N ILE A 61 8.01 -17.81 -0.36
CA ILE A 61 8.92 -16.88 0.32
C ILE A 61 9.97 -17.61 1.16
N ASP A 62 9.57 -18.65 1.89
CA ASP A 62 10.49 -19.47 2.68
C ASP A 62 11.52 -20.21 1.80
N SER A 63 11.10 -20.72 0.65
CA SER A 63 12.00 -21.33 -0.33
C SER A 63 13.01 -20.33 -0.89
N ILE A 64 12.58 -19.11 -1.20
CA ILE A 64 13.48 -18.05 -1.68
C ILE A 64 14.49 -17.68 -0.60
N LYS A 65 14.03 -17.53 0.65
CA LYS A 65 14.87 -17.28 1.82
C LYS A 65 15.97 -18.33 1.99
N ALA A 66 15.66 -19.61 1.73
CA ALA A 66 16.63 -20.70 1.82
C ALA A 66 17.59 -20.75 0.61
N SER A 67 17.11 -20.38 -0.58
CA SER A 67 17.87 -20.50 -1.83
C SER A 67 18.93 -19.42 -2.04
N VAL A 68 18.75 -18.25 -1.45
CA VAL A 68 19.65 -17.11 -1.59
C VAL A 68 20.49 -16.98 -0.33
N ILE A 69 21.76 -17.34 -0.41
CA ILE A 69 22.72 -17.14 0.68
C ILE A 69 22.92 -15.63 0.85
N PRO A 70 22.65 -15.05 2.03
CA PRO A 70 22.90 -13.63 2.27
C PRO A 70 24.38 -13.34 2.02
N SER A 71 24.68 -12.36 1.16
CA SER A 71 26.07 -11.87 1.06
C SER A 71 26.54 -11.37 2.43
N SER A 72 27.85 -11.22 2.65
CA SER A 72 28.39 -10.76 3.95
C SER A 72 27.81 -9.42 4.42
N VAL A 73 27.29 -8.60 3.49
CA VAL A 73 26.59 -7.32 3.70
C VAL A 73 25.09 -7.53 4.01
N ASP A 74 24.50 -8.60 3.50
CA ASP A 74 23.07 -8.94 3.63
C ASP A 74 22.72 -9.61 4.98
N ARG A 75 23.73 -10.02 5.75
CA ARG A 75 23.56 -10.59 7.12
C ARG A 75 22.99 -9.60 8.14
N PHE A 76 23.04 -8.30 7.86
CA PHE A 76 22.46 -7.25 8.69
C PHE A 76 21.09 -6.76 8.17
N HIS A 77 20.58 -7.35 7.09
CA HIS A 77 19.31 -6.95 6.47
C HIS A 77 18.17 -7.93 6.77
N SER A 78 16.94 -7.40 6.78
CA SER A 78 15.73 -8.17 7.05
C SER A 78 15.50 -9.24 5.98
N ALA A 79 15.13 -10.45 6.41
CA ALA A 79 14.76 -11.56 5.55
C ALA A 79 13.57 -11.22 4.61
N PRO A 80 13.38 -11.95 3.50
CA PRO A 80 12.21 -11.79 2.66
C PRO A 80 10.94 -12.02 3.47
N LYS A 81 9.95 -11.16 3.25
CA LYS A 81 8.75 -11.08 4.05
C LYS A 81 7.53 -10.91 3.16
N LEU A 82 6.55 -11.80 3.33
CA LEU A 82 5.23 -11.69 2.72
C LEU A 82 4.47 -10.51 3.35
N VAL A 83 3.88 -9.65 2.52
CA VAL A 83 3.11 -8.47 2.92
C VAL A 83 1.61 -8.74 2.79
N TYR A 84 1.14 -9.10 1.60
CA TYR A 84 -0.23 -9.53 1.32
C TYR A 84 -0.28 -10.71 0.35
N SER A 85 -1.37 -11.47 0.40
CA SER A 85 -1.74 -12.50 -0.59
C SER A 85 -3.02 -12.10 -1.31
N TYR A 86 -3.09 -12.40 -2.61
CA TYR A 86 -4.19 -12.06 -3.51
C TYR A 86 -4.68 -13.32 -4.24
N ASP A 87 -5.99 -13.56 -4.22
CA ASP A 87 -6.62 -14.73 -4.88
C ASP A 87 -8.00 -14.44 -5.52
N ASN A 88 -8.50 -13.21 -5.43
CA ASN A 88 -9.84 -12.89 -5.93
C ASN A 88 -9.81 -12.25 -7.33
N VAL A 89 -9.10 -11.12 -7.48
CA VAL A 89 -9.04 -10.35 -8.74
C VAL A 89 -7.89 -10.82 -9.62
N PHE A 90 -6.80 -11.23 -8.99
CA PHE A 90 -5.66 -11.88 -9.62
C PHE A 90 -4.97 -12.77 -8.58
N HIS A 91 -4.11 -13.65 -9.05
CA HIS A 91 -3.33 -14.55 -8.21
C HIS A 91 -1.92 -14.03 -8.04
N GLY A 92 -1.48 -13.94 -6.79
CA GLY A 92 -0.17 -13.43 -6.49
C GLY A 92 -0.05 -12.90 -5.08
N PHE A 93 1.04 -12.17 -4.82
CA PHE A 93 1.33 -11.64 -3.50
C PHE A 93 2.17 -10.37 -3.59
N SER A 94 2.24 -9.62 -2.49
CA SER A 94 3.26 -8.60 -2.29
C SER A 94 4.29 -9.04 -1.27
N ALA A 95 5.57 -8.77 -1.52
CA ALA A 95 6.65 -9.16 -0.63
C ALA A 95 7.83 -8.18 -0.67
N VAL A 96 8.52 -8.05 0.46
CA VAL A 96 9.79 -7.30 0.56
C VAL A 96 10.93 -8.19 0.11
N LEU A 97 11.55 -7.86 -1.02
CA LEU A 97 12.60 -8.68 -1.65
C LEU A 97 13.85 -7.85 -1.97
N SER A 98 15.01 -8.49 -1.91
CA SER A 98 16.22 -7.97 -2.55
C SER A 98 16.17 -8.21 -4.07
N LYS A 99 17.10 -7.61 -4.82
CA LYS A 99 17.21 -7.83 -6.27
C LYS A 99 17.53 -9.29 -6.60
N ASP A 100 18.36 -9.94 -5.79
CA ASP A 100 18.78 -11.33 -6.02
C ASP A 100 17.66 -12.31 -5.69
N GLU A 101 16.91 -12.07 -4.62
CA GLU A 101 15.72 -12.85 -4.29
C GLU A 101 14.61 -12.68 -5.34
N LEU A 102 14.38 -11.46 -5.84
CA LEU A 102 13.46 -11.25 -6.95
C LEU A 102 13.92 -12.01 -8.19
N LYS A 103 15.23 -12.03 -8.48
CA LYS A 103 15.80 -12.79 -9.61
C LYS A 103 15.63 -14.29 -9.41
N ALA A 104 15.75 -14.80 -8.19
CA ALA A 104 15.45 -16.20 -7.86
C ALA A 104 13.94 -16.49 -8.05
N LEU A 105 13.07 -15.62 -7.54
CA LEU A 105 11.62 -15.74 -7.65
C LEU A 105 11.13 -15.76 -9.10
N LYS A 106 11.74 -14.98 -9.99
CA LYS A 106 11.43 -14.98 -11.43
C LYS A 106 11.60 -16.34 -12.11
N LYS A 107 12.36 -17.26 -11.50
CA LYS A 107 12.57 -18.61 -12.01
C LYS A 107 11.58 -19.63 -11.44
N SER A 108 10.71 -19.22 -10.52
CA SER A 108 9.72 -20.11 -9.92
C SER A 108 8.63 -20.51 -10.94
N PRO A 109 8.14 -21.75 -10.89
CA PRO A 109 6.99 -22.15 -11.70
C PRO A 109 5.79 -21.24 -11.46
N GLY A 110 5.11 -20.84 -12.53
CA GLY A 110 3.94 -19.97 -12.45
C GLY A 110 4.25 -18.48 -12.29
N PHE A 111 5.51 -18.05 -12.20
CA PHE A 111 5.83 -16.62 -12.23
C PHE A 111 5.40 -15.97 -13.57
N ILE A 112 4.61 -14.91 -13.51
CA ILE A 112 4.21 -14.11 -14.69
C ILE A 112 4.99 -12.80 -14.74
N SER A 113 4.85 -11.99 -13.70
CA SER A 113 5.45 -10.66 -13.66
C SER A 113 5.64 -10.17 -12.22
N ALA A 114 6.50 -9.17 -12.06
CA ALA A 114 6.63 -8.45 -10.80
C ALA A 114 7.04 -7.01 -11.07
N TYR A 115 6.46 -6.08 -10.32
CA TYR A 115 6.79 -4.67 -10.37
C TYR A 115 6.89 -4.10 -8.95
N LYS A 116 7.73 -3.07 -8.82
CA LYS A 116 7.97 -2.40 -7.53
C LYS A 116 6.71 -1.65 -7.10
N ASP A 117 6.31 -1.84 -5.85
CA ASP A 117 5.22 -1.09 -5.21
C ASP A 117 5.58 0.39 -5.14
N ARG A 118 4.58 1.26 -5.30
CA ARG A 118 4.76 2.71 -5.35
C ARG A 118 3.68 3.40 -4.54
N THR A 119 4.10 4.40 -3.76
CA THR A 119 3.16 5.34 -3.15
C THR A 119 2.48 6.14 -4.25
N VAL A 120 1.17 6.26 -4.15
CA VAL A 120 0.35 7.13 -4.98
C VAL A 120 -0.28 8.19 -4.08
N GLU A 121 -0.26 9.44 -4.53
CA GLU A 121 -0.93 10.52 -3.82
C GLU A 121 -2.42 10.57 -4.24
N PRO A 122 -3.34 10.87 -3.31
CA PRO A 122 -4.73 11.10 -3.64
C PRO A 122 -4.88 12.25 -4.64
N HIS A 123 -5.59 12.01 -5.75
CA HIS A 123 -5.90 13.02 -6.76
C HIS A 123 -7.41 13.13 -6.93
N THR A 124 -8.11 13.82 -6.03
CA THR A 124 -9.49 14.25 -6.30
C THR A 124 -9.61 15.74 -6.11
N SER A 125 -9.72 16.47 -7.22
CA SER A 125 -10.18 17.85 -7.22
C SER A 125 -11.66 17.92 -6.85
N TYR A 126 -12.00 18.84 -5.96
CA TYR A 126 -13.36 19.16 -5.51
C TYR A 126 -14.28 19.49 -6.70
N THR A 127 -15.48 18.89 -6.77
CA THR A 127 -16.76 19.53 -7.18
C THR A 127 -17.90 18.49 -7.22
N SER A 128 -19.09 18.85 -6.73
CA SER A 128 -20.32 18.14 -7.05
C SER A 128 -21.44 19.12 -7.39
N ASP A 129 -21.56 19.47 -8.68
CA ASP A 129 -22.75 20.10 -9.26
C ASP A 129 -22.85 19.71 -10.73
N PHE A 130 -23.49 18.57 -11.04
CA PHE A 130 -23.76 18.22 -12.45
C PHE A 130 -24.90 17.22 -12.70
N LEU A 131 -25.32 16.43 -11.71
CA LEU A 131 -26.24 15.32 -11.96
C LEU A 131 -27.67 15.73 -11.56
N LYS A 132 -28.50 16.08 -12.55
CA LYS A 132 -29.92 16.47 -12.43
C LYS A 132 -30.84 15.32 -11.91
N LEU A 133 -30.54 14.77 -10.74
CA LEU A 133 -31.29 13.65 -10.14
C LEU A 133 -32.55 14.15 -9.42
N ASN A 134 -33.70 13.51 -9.71
CA ASN A 134 -35.03 13.89 -9.23
C ASN A 134 -35.71 12.71 -8.48
N PRO A 135 -36.26 12.91 -7.27
CA PRO A 135 -36.97 11.86 -6.51
C PRO A 135 -38.37 11.50 -7.04
N LEU A 136 -38.96 12.29 -7.95
CA LEU A 136 -40.32 12.10 -8.47
C LEU A 136 -40.36 11.39 -9.84
N SER A 137 -39.21 11.20 -10.50
CA SER A 137 -39.10 10.45 -11.77
C SER A 137 -37.62 10.20 -12.13
N GLY A 138 -37.33 9.15 -12.91
CA GLY A 138 -35.98 8.84 -13.40
C GLY A 138 -35.28 7.69 -12.66
N LEU A 139 -33.95 7.66 -12.72
CA LEU A 139 -33.12 6.52 -12.29
C LEU A 139 -33.40 6.09 -10.84
N TRP A 140 -33.68 7.04 -9.93
CA TRP A 140 -33.92 6.78 -8.51
C TRP A 140 -35.17 5.96 -8.20
N GLN A 141 -36.25 6.15 -8.97
CA GLN A 141 -37.46 5.33 -8.82
C GLN A 141 -37.26 3.95 -9.45
N ALA A 142 -36.53 3.87 -10.57
CA ALA A 142 -36.25 2.62 -11.26
C ALA A 142 -35.23 1.73 -10.53
N SER A 143 -34.30 2.31 -9.76
CA SER A 143 -33.26 1.59 -9.02
C SER A 143 -33.58 1.38 -7.53
N GLY A 144 -34.74 1.84 -7.04
CA GLY A 144 -35.06 1.80 -5.61
C GLY A 144 -34.03 2.56 -4.76
N LEU A 145 -33.54 3.71 -5.25
CA LEU A 145 -32.45 4.50 -4.64
C LEU A 145 -31.10 3.77 -4.53
N GLY A 146 -30.92 2.63 -5.23
CA GLY A 146 -29.74 1.78 -5.12
C GLY A 146 -29.87 0.64 -4.09
N GLN A 147 -31.10 0.33 -3.63
CA GLN A 147 -31.33 -0.78 -2.71
C GLN A 147 -30.65 -2.08 -3.17
N ASP A 148 -29.92 -2.72 -2.25
CA ASP A 148 -29.08 -3.91 -2.50
C ASP A 148 -27.87 -3.67 -3.44
N VAL A 149 -27.41 -2.42 -3.59
CA VAL A 149 -26.08 -2.10 -4.13
C VAL A 149 -25.14 -1.77 -2.98
N ILE A 150 -23.90 -2.25 -3.07
CA ILE A 150 -22.85 -1.96 -2.08
C ILE A 150 -21.75 -1.19 -2.81
N ILE A 151 -21.47 0.03 -2.35
CA ILE A 151 -20.45 0.90 -2.91
C ILE A 151 -19.19 0.77 -2.05
N GLY A 152 -18.10 0.28 -2.64
CA GLY A 152 -16.79 0.31 -2.02
C GLY A 152 -16.06 1.61 -2.35
N VAL A 153 -15.60 2.33 -1.34
CA VAL A 153 -14.80 3.56 -1.49
C VAL A 153 -13.38 3.26 -1.03
N LEU A 154 -12.40 3.46 -1.92
CA LEU A 154 -10.97 3.32 -1.63
C LEU A 154 -10.37 4.72 -1.47
N ASP A 155 -10.19 5.16 -0.23
CA ASP A 155 -9.76 6.52 0.11
C ASP A 155 -8.98 6.52 1.45
N GLY A 156 -8.70 7.70 2.01
CA GLY A 156 -7.95 7.90 3.25
C GLY A 156 -8.68 7.48 4.54
N GLY A 157 -9.95 7.08 4.47
CA GLY A 157 -10.74 6.61 5.60
C GLY A 157 -12.18 7.10 5.56
N ILE A 158 -12.87 6.98 6.69
CA ILE A 158 -14.22 7.54 6.89
C ILE A 158 -14.39 8.08 8.32
N TRP A 159 -15.18 9.15 8.48
CA TRP A 159 -15.65 9.63 9.77
C TRP A 159 -17.05 9.05 10.07
N PRO A 160 -17.15 7.92 10.81
CA PRO A 160 -18.40 7.17 10.93
C PRO A 160 -19.50 7.92 11.68
N GLU A 161 -19.16 8.87 12.55
CA GLU A 161 -20.13 9.67 13.30
C GLU A 161 -20.81 10.77 12.47
N SER A 162 -20.41 10.95 11.20
CA SER A 162 -21.05 11.93 10.32
C SER A 162 -22.53 11.60 10.12
N MET A 163 -23.37 12.64 10.10
CA MET A 163 -24.80 12.50 9.84
C MET A 163 -25.09 11.83 8.48
N SER A 164 -24.17 11.96 7.52
CA SER A 164 -24.28 11.31 6.21
C SER A 164 -24.22 9.78 6.27
N PHE A 165 -23.78 9.19 7.39
CA PHE A 165 -23.66 7.74 7.56
C PHE A 165 -24.58 7.18 8.66
N GLN A 166 -25.58 7.95 9.08
CA GLN A 166 -26.65 7.45 9.94
C GLN A 166 -27.56 6.48 9.17
N ASP A 167 -28.09 5.48 9.87
CA ASP A 167 -28.80 4.35 9.27
C ASP A 167 -30.32 4.35 9.45
N ASP A 168 -30.88 5.51 9.82
CA ASP A 168 -32.31 5.72 10.03
C ASP A 168 -33.12 5.34 8.78
N GLY A 169 -34.10 4.46 8.97
CA GLY A 169 -35.00 4.00 7.90
C GLY A 169 -34.38 3.01 6.91
N LEU A 170 -33.14 2.56 7.12
CA LEU A 170 -32.50 1.58 6.24
C LEU A 170 -32.85 0.13 6.61
N PRO A 171 -33.01 -0.75 5.60
CA PRO A 171 -33.28 -2.17 5.81
C PRO A 171 -32.05 -2.90 6.39
N GLU A 172 -32.21 -4.18 6.72
CA GLU A 172 -31.09 -5.03 7.13
C GLU A 172 -29.99 -5.12 6.06
N ILE A 173 -28.76 -5.36 6.52
CA ILE A 173 -27.59 -5.53 5.66
C ILE A 173 -27.82 -6.76 4.74
N PRO A 174 -27.56 -6.66 3.42
CA PRO A 174 -27.74 -7.79 2.52
C PRO A 174 -26.96 -9.03 2.96
N LYS A 175 -27.60 -10.21 2.98
CA LYS A 175 -26.98 -11.48 3.44
C LYS A 175 -25.74 -11.89 2.64
N ARG A 176 -25.62 -11.38 1.39
CA ARG A 176 -24.47 -11.56 0.51
C ARG A 176 -23.22 -10.79 0.97
N TRP A 177 -23.37 -9.77 1.81
CA TRP A 177 -22.26 -9.05 2.39
C TRP A 177 -21.47 -9.95 3.34
N LYS A 178 -20.16 -10.02 3.13
CA LYS A 178 -19.19 -10.77 3.96
C LYS A 178 -18.02 -9.91 4.43
N GLY A 179 -18.12 -8.59 4.22
CA GLY A 179 -17.09 -7.66 4.69
C GLY A 179 -17.07 -7.56 6.21
N ILE A 180 -16.05 -6.90 6.73
CA ILE A 180 -15.83 -6.74 8.17
C ILE A 180 -15.82 -5.27 8.56
N CYS A 181 -16.13 -5.01 9.82
CA CYS A 181 -15.82 -3.76 10.47
C CYS A 181 -14.56 -3.97 11.31
N ARG A 182 -13.38 -3.64 10.78
CA ARG A 182 -12.11 -4.00 11.41
C ARG A 182 -11.80 -3.06 12.59
N PRO A 183 -11.77 -3.55 13.84
CA PRO A 183 -11.42 -2.71 14.97
C PRO A 183 -9.93 -2.38 14.99
N SER A 184 -9.60 -1.15 15.37
CA SER A 184 -8.25 -0.64 15.56
C SER A 184 -8.27 0.73 16.29
N THR A 185 -7.20 1.52 16.18
CA THR A 185 -7.05 2.85 16.80
C THR A 185 -8.30 3.72 16.60
N GLN A 186 -8.99 4.03 17.69
CA GLN A 186 -10.21 4.87 17.70
C GLN A 186 -11.29 4.45 16.68
N PHE A 187 -11.31 3.16 16.33
CA PHE A 187 -12.31 2.58 15.45
C PHE A 187 -12.72 1.21 15.97
N ASN A 188 -13.97 1.04 16.41
CA ASN A 188 -14.44 -0.24 16.93
C ASN A 188 -15.51 -0.84 16.00
N THR A 189 -15.89 -2.10 16.24
CA THR A 189 -16.89 -2.81 15.42
C THR A 189 -18.26 -2.15 15.44
N SER A 190 -18.62 -1.43 16.52
CA SER A 190 -19.90 -0.72 16.63
C SER A 190 -19.97 0.58 15.83
N MET A 191 -18.87 1.01 15.21
CA MET A 191 -18.87 2.17 14.30
C MET A 191 -19.42 1.82 12.92
N CYS A 192 -19.56 0.54 12.59
CA CYS A 192 -20.34 0.12 11.45
C CYS A 192 -21.80 -0.09 11.85
N ASN A 193 -22.71 0.23 10.92
CA ASN A 193 -24.15 0.19 11.12
C ASN A 193 -24.83 -0.29 9.81
N ARG A 194 -26.15 -0.11 9.63
CA ARG A 194 -26.82 -0.54 8.39
C ARG A 194 -26.48 0.33 7.17
N LYS A 195 -25.83 1.49 7.36
CA LYS A 195 -25.34 2.38 6.30
C LYS A 195 -23.87 2.15 5.97
N LEU A 196 -22.99 2.33 6.95
CA LEU A 196 -21.58 1.95 6.87
C LEU A 196 -21.45 0.49 7.27
N ILE A 197 -21.67 -0.42 6.32
CA ILE A 197 -21.77 -1.86 6.60
C ILE A 197 -20.42 -2.57 6.76
N GLY A 198 -19.32 -1.89 6.44
CA GLY A 198 -17.98 -2.35 6.79
C GLY A 198 -16.90 -1.31 6.51
N ALA A 199 -15.77 -1.50 7.18
CA ALA A 199 -14.65 -0.59 7.19
C ALA A 199 -13.36 -1.40 7.40
N ASN A 200 -12.38 -1.19 6.54
CA ASN A 200 -11.08 -1.87 6.61
C ASN A 200 -9.99 -0.89 6.16
N TYR A 201 -8.74 -1.22 6.49
CA TYR A 201 -7.58 -0.40 6.17
C TYR A 201 -6.39 -1.30 5.83
N PHE A 202 -5.50 -0.80 4.96
CA PHE A 202 -4.41 -1.58 4.37
C PHE A 202 -3.09 -0.80 4.41
N ASN A 203 -2.32 -0.96 5.48
CA ASN A 203 -1.08 -0.21 5.68
C ASN A 203 0.19 -1.07 5.77
N LYS A 204 0.09 -2.40 5.62
CA LYS A 204 1.29 -3.27 5.66
C LYS A 204 2.33 -2.88 4.60
N GLY A 205 1.91 -2.33 3.46
CA GLY A 205 2.82 -1.81 2.42
C GLY A 205 3.63 -0.60 2.90
N ILE A 206 2.98 0.34 3.61
CA ILE A 206 3.62 1.51 4.23
C ILE A 206 4.68 1.04 5.23
N LEU A 207 4.30 0.14 6.14
CA LEU A 207 5.19 -0.43 7.16
C LEU A 207 6.30 -1.32 6.57
N ALA A 208 6.08 -1.90 5.39
CA ALA A 208 7.08 -2.68 4.66
C ALA A 208 8.10 -1.79 3.97
N ASN A 209 7.68 -0.62 3.48
CA ASN A 209 8.56 0.35 2.85
C ASN A 209 9.38 1.13 3.90
N ASP A 210 8.77 1.51 5.00
CA ASP A 210 9.44 2.15 6.14
C ASP A 210 8.91 1.56 7.46
N PRO A 211 9.64 0.65 8.10
CA PRO A 211 9.25 0.07 9.39
C PRO A 211 9.29 1.05 10.56
N THR A 212 9.93 2.21 10.40
CA THR A 212 10.09 3.21 11.47
C THR A 212 8.96 4.24 11.50
N VAL A 213 8.12 4.26 10.46
CA VAL A 213 6.98 5.18 10.37
C VAL A 213 5.97 4.91 11.49
N ASN A 214 5.60 5.96 12.20
CA ASN A 214 4.54 5.90 13.20
C ASN A 214 3.21 6.33 12.58
N ILE A 215 2.30 5.39 12.37
CA ILE A 215 0.96 5.66 11.83
C ILE A 215 0.05 6.02 13.01
N SER A 216 -0.16 7.32 13.22
CA SER A 216 -0.95 7.87 14.33
C SER A 216 -2.39 7.34 14.34
N MET A 217 -3.06 7.33 13.17
CA MET A 217 -4.39 6.76 12.99
C MET A 217 -4.34 5.44 12.22
N ASN A 218 -3.92 4.38 12.89
CA ASN A 218 -3.80 3.04 12.30
C ASN A 218 -5.16 2.33 12.17
N SER A 219 -6.16 2.97 11.56
CA SER A 219 -7.52 2.43 11.43
C SER A 219 -8.19 2.92 10.14
N ALA A 220 -9.48 2.62 9.98
CA ALA A 220 -10.29 3.16 8.89
C ALA A 220 -10.83 4.57 9.19
N ARG A 221 -10.47 5.18 10.33
CA ARG A 221 -10.90 6.53 10.69
C ARG A 221 -10.20 7.56 9.81
N ASP A 222 -11.01 8.41 9.19
CA ASP A 222 -10.52 9.57 8.44
C ASP A 222 -9.96 10.64 9.39
N THR A 223 -8.81 11.21 9.05
CA THR A 223 -8.20 12.35 9.75
C THR A 223 -7.96 13.55 8.83
N ASP A 224 -8.25 13.42 7.54
CA ASP A 224 -8.06 14.45 6.52
C ASP A 224 -9.41 15.04 6.08
N GLY A 225 -10.39 14.18 5.83
CA GLY A 225 -11.75 14.54 5.40
C GLY A 225 -12.08 14.14 3.97
N GLN A 226 -11.07 13.92 3.11
CA GLN A 226 -11.28 13.53 1.71
C GLN A 226 -12.14 12.27 1.57
N GLY A 227 -11.82 11.21 2.32
CA GLY A 227 -12.55 9.94 2.24
C GLY A 227 -13.98 10.05 2.73
N THR A 228 -14.20 10.79 3.82
CA THR A 228 -15.53 11.13 4.33
C THR A 228 -16.34 11.92 3.30
N HIS A 229 -15.72 12.92 2.66
CA HIS A 229 -16.34 13.74 1.65
C HIS A 229 -16.73 12.92 0.40
N CYS A 230 -15.79 12.17 -0.17
CA CYS A 230 -16.03 11.27 -1.31
C CYS A 230 -17.12 10.24 -1.01
N ALA A 231 -17.07 9.58 0.16
CA ALA A 231 -18.08 8.62 0.57
C ALA A 231 -19.46 9.27 0.75
N SER A 232 -19.53 10.50 1.27
CA SER A 232 -20.79 11.22 1.42
C SER A 232 -21.41 11.64 0.09
N ILE A 233 -20.60 11.94 -0.93
CA ILE A 233 -21.07 12.23 -2.29
C ILE A 233 -21.57 10.95 -2.99
N ALA A 234 -20.82 9.86 -2.83
CA ALA A 234 -21.13 8.59 -3.48
C ALA A 234 -22.37 7.92 -2.86
N ALA A 235 -22.41 7.87 -1.53
CA ALA A 235 -23.36 7.04 -0.78
C ALA A 235 -24.00 7.70 0.46
N GLY A 236 -23.74 8.96 0.81
CA GLY A 236 -24.34 9.65 1.96
C GLY A 236 -25.88 9.65 2.02
N ASN A 237 -26.41 9.47 3.22
CA ASN A 237 -27.83 9.56 3.55
C ASN A 237 -28.33 11.03 3.47
N PHE A 238 -29.65 11.22 3.46
CA PHE A 238 -30.28 12.53 3.46
C PHE A 238 -29.99 13.28 4.76
N THR A 239 -29.22 14.35 4.68
CA THR A 239 -28.83 15.17 5.83
C THR A 239 -29.41 16.57 5.69
N LYS A 240 -30.42 16.87 6.50
CA LYS A 240 -31.13 18.15 6.48
C LYS A 240 -30.32 19.26 7.16
N ALA A 241 -30.56 20.50 6.74
CA ALA A 241 -30.04 21.71 7.36
C ALA A 241 -28.50 21.77 7.45
N VAL A 242 -27.80 21.28 6.42
CA VAL A 242 -26.35 21.39 6.31
C VAL A 242 -25.98 22.62 5.50
N SER A 243 -24.82 23.20 5.80
CA SER A 243 -24.23 24.32 5.08
C SER A 243 -22.71 24.34 5.32
N HIS A 244 -21.96 25.01 4.44
CA HIS A 244 -20.55 25.28 4.64
C HIS A 244 -20.39 26.72 5.14
N PHE A 245 -20.21 26.92 6.45
CA PHE A 245 -20.19 28.25 7.09
C PHE A 245 -21.39 29.16 6.71
N GLY A 246 -22.58 28.57 6.54
CA GLY A 246 -23.79 29.30 6.12
C GLY A 246 -23.98 29.40 4.60
N TYR A 247 -22.99 29.04 3.79
CA TYR A 247 -23.12 28.93 2.34
C TYR A 247 -23.73 27.58 1.94
N ALA A 248 -24.48 27.58 0.83
CA ALA A 248 -25.20 26.42 0.30
C ALA A 248 -26.10 25.71 1.33
N PRO A 249 -27.01 26.43 2.02
CA PRO A 249 -27.93 25.80 2.96
C PRO A 249 -28.87 24.85 2.22
N GLY A 250 -29.01 23.63 2.71
CA GLY A 250 -29.89 22.66 2.07
C GLY A 250 -29.92 21.30 2.75
N THR A 251 -30.42 20.32 2.01
CA THR A 251 -30.30 18.91 2.37
C THR A 251 -29.19 18.31 1.53
N ALA A 252 -28.08 17.87 2.14
CA ALA A 252 -27.07 17.11 1.41
C ALA A 252 -27.57 15.67 1.23
N ARG A 253 -27.24 15.10 0.07
CA ARG A 253 -27.62 13.75 -0.33
C ARG A 253 -26.65 13.26 -1.40
N ALA A 254 -26.41 11.96 -1.42
CA ALA A 254 -25.56 11.34 -2.42
C ALA A 254 -26.23 11.08 -3.76
N CYS A 255 -25.42 10.64 -4.72
CA CYS A 255 -25.87 10.06 -5.98
C CYS A 255 -26.67 8.75 -5.75
N SER A 256 -26.30 7.97 -4.73
CA SER A 256 -27.00 6.76 -4.25
C SER A 256 -27.24 6.86 -2.75
N THR A 257 -28.48 6.75 -2.28
CA THR A 257 -28.80 7.06 -0.86
C THR A 257 -29.13 5.84 -0.01
N SER A 258 -29.31 4.67 -0.61
CA SER A 258 -29.47 3.37 0.08
C SER A 258 -28.24 2.98 0.88
#